data_AF-X1QGD7-F1
#
_entry.id   AF-X1QGD7-F1
#
_cell.length_a   1.000
_cell.length_b   1.000
_cell.length_c   1.000
_cell.angle_alpha   90.00
_cell.angle_beta   90.00
_cell.angle_gamma   90.00
#
_symmetry.space_group_name_H-M   'P 1'
#
loop_
_entity.id
_entity.type
_entity.pdbx_description
1 polymer ?
#
loop_
_entity_poly.entity_id
_entity_poly.type
_entity_poly.pdbx_seq_one_letter_code
_entity_poly.pdbx_strand_id
1 'polypeptide(L)'
;QRLRLGWACYYRRPYGRHPAKYEWFYFDTHIAFWQFVFEHTGRKVKLWLIARNLTFDFTVVKGWRHLRKAGYKLKFFHNQGTCNIISVRTKDKAIVFLDSMNWFIESLEKTGERIGIPKMKIDFATCTKSELSIYCKNDVLIELENFKLFIRFLEGNKVARLCYTRGSTAMAAFLLSHYTTKIYIHNNKQAIDLERESYKGGRVECFYLGDLNNENYYMLDVNSLYPFVMRNNDYPVKYLKIIHNVGRETLAASLKRKAAVAKVLIETDLPIYAVRRGRCMFPVGRFWATLCTPELKYAFAHNHVKQVDTCVIYEQESIFKSYVDKFYALRMDFKSAGVDEYVELCKKM
;
A
#
# COMPACT_ATOMS: atom_id res chain seq x y z
N GLN A 1 -8.97 -28.49 8.32
CA GLN A 1 -10.26 -27.88 8.70
C GLN A 1 -11.33 -28.22 7.68
N ARG A 2 -12.59 -28.33 8.10
CA ARG A 2 -13.75 -28.71 7.26
C ARG A 2 -14.79 -27.59 7.31
N LEU A 3 -15.40 -27.28 6.17
CA LEU A 3 -16.51 -26.32 6.08
C LEU A 3 -17.70 -26.81 6.92
N ARG A 4 -18.19 -25.99 7.86
CA ARG A 4 -19.44 -26.21 8.62
C ARG A 4 -20.64 -25.62 7.88
N LEU A 5 -20.55 -24.34 7.55
CA LEU A 5 -21.47 -23.56 6.73
C LEU A 5 -20.75 -22.31 6.21
N GLY A 6 -21.38 -21.58 5.30
CA GLY A 6 -20.92 -20.28 4.84
C GLY A 6 -22.05 -19.48 4.21
N TRP A 7 -21.82 -18.18 4.09
CA TRP A 7 -22.64 -17.26 3.32
C TRP A 7 -21.79 -16.60 2.23
N ALA A 8 -22.41 -16.31 1.11
CA ALA A 8 -21.86 -15.45 0.06
C ALA A 8 -22.91 -14.41 -0.34
N CYS A 9 -22.45 -13.26 -0.82
CA CYS A 9 -23.32 -12.27 -1.46
C CYS A 9 -22.74 -11.93 -2.83
N TYR A 10 -23.50 -12.20 -3.90
CA TYR A 10 -23.19 -11.62 -5.20
C TYR A 10 -23.71 -10.19 -5.25
N TYR A 11 -22.81 -9.26 -5.52
CA TYR A 11 -23.13 -7.85 -5.68
C TYR A 11 -22.75 -7.37 -7.07
N ARG A 12 -23.73 -6.78 -7.77
CA ARG A 12 -23.51 -6.02 -9.00
C ARG A 12 -23.95 -4.59 -8.79
N ARG A 13 -23.02 -3.66 -8.98
CA ARG A 13 -23.28 -2.21 -8.93
C ARG A 13 -24.32 -1.79 -9.96
N PRO A 14 -25.08 -0.72 -9.69
CA PRO A 14 -25.95 -0.14 -10.70
C PRO A 14 -25.12 0.36 -11.90
N TYR A 15 -25.66 0.25 -13.10
CA TYR A 15 -25.04 0.80 -14.31
C TYR A 15 -26.12 1.14 -15.35
N GLY A 16 -26.03 2.34 -15.94
CA GLY A 16 -27.07 2.82 -16.86
C GLY A 16 -28.46 2.78 -16.21
N ARG A 17 -29.38 2.03 -16.83
CA ARG A 17 -30.75 1.82 -16.32
C ARG A 17 -30.90 0.58 -15.41
N HIS A 18 -29.83 -0.18 -15.21
CA HIS A 18 -29.89 -1.40 -14.40
C HIS A 18 -29.64 -1.08 -12.93
N PRO A 19 -30.60 -1.39 -12.03
CA PRO A 19 -30.40 -1.21 -10.60
C PRO A 19 -29.34 -2.17 -10.06
N ALA A 20 -28.88 -1.86 -8.84
CA ALA A 20 -27.99 -2.75 -8.11
C ALA A 20 -28.64 -4.13 -7.93
N LYS A 21 -27.88 -5.22 -8.10
CA LYS A 21 -28.33 -6.59 -7.83
C LYS A 21 -27.61 -7.12 -6.59
N TYR A 22 -28.38 -7.73 -5.70
CA TYR A 22 -27.90 -8.49 -4.55
C TYR A 22 -28.46 -9.90 -4.61
N GLU A 23 -27.63 -10.90 -4.35
CA GLU A 23 -28.07 -12.28 -4.23
C GLU A 23 -27.32 -12.92 -3.06
N TRP A 24 -28.04 -13.17 -1.97
CA TRP A 24 -27.50 -13.83 -0.78
C TRP A 24 -27.65 -15.32 -0.92
N PHE A 25 -26.55 -16.04 -0.70
CA PHE A 25 -26.49 -17.48 -0.89
C PHE A 25 -25.90 -18.16 0.35
N TYR A 26 -26.70 -19.03 0.96
CA TYR A 26 -26.27 -19.92 2.01
C TYR A 26 -25.69 -21.20 1.39
N PHE A 27 -24.62 -21.72 1.97
CA PHE A 27 -24.07 -23.02 1.58
C PHE A 27 -23.48 -23.77 2.77
N ASP A 28 -23.60 -25.09 2.77
CA ASP A 28 -22.94 -26.00 3.72
C ASP A 28 -22.00 -26.99 3.04
N THR A 29 -21.87 -26.89 1.72
CA THR A 29 -20.90 -27.65 0.94
C THR A 29 -20.07 -26.72 0.05
N HIS A 30 -18.80 -27.07 -0.14
CA HIS A 30 -17.96 -26.37 -1.10
C HIS A 30 -18.48 -26.51 -2.53
N ILE A 31 -19.24 -27.57 -2.85
CA ILE A 31 -19.78 -27.79 -4.21
C ILE A 31 -20.82 -26.72 -4.52
N ALA A 32 -21.76 -26.49 -3.60
CA ALA A 32 -22.78 -25.45 -3.72
C ALA A 32 -22.15 -24.05 -3.87
N PHE A 33 -21.13 -23.74 -3.07
CA PHE A 33 -20.37 -22.49 -3.21
C PHE A 33 -19.79 -22.29 -4.61
N TRP A 34 -19.12 -23.31 -5.17
CA TRP A 34 -18.51 -23.18 -6.49
C TRP A 34 -19.54 -23.14 -7.63
N GLN A 35 -20.68 -23.84 -7.50
CA GLN A 35 -21.80 -23.69 -8.43
C GLN A 35 -22.25 -22.22 -8.48
N PHE A 36 -22.52 -21.62 -7.33
CA PHE A 36 -22.89 -20.21 -7.21
C PHE A 36 -21.83 -19.27 -7.83
N VAL A 37 -20.54 -19.51 -7.57
CA VAL A 37 -19.45 -18.71 -8.17
C VAL A 37 -19.43 -18.83 -9.70
N PHE A 38 -19.58 -20.03 -10.25
CA PHE A 38 -19.52 -20.26 -11.70
C PHE A 38 -20.74 -19.72 -12.44
N GLU A 39 -21.93 -19.80 -11.84
CA GLU A 39 -23.17 -19.18 -12.35
C GLU A 39 -23.02 -17.67 -12.47
N HIS A 40 -22.36 -17.04 -11.51
CA HIS A 40 -22.10 -15.59 -11.50
C HIS A 40 -20.85 -15.17 -12.30
N THR A 41 -20.07 -16.12 -12.81
CA THR A 41 -18.90 -15.81 -13.64
C THR A 41 -19.30 -15.66 -15.11
N GLY A 42 -19.51 -14.42 -15.53
CA GLY A 42 -19.84 -14.03 -16.90
C GLY A 42 -18.67 -14.11 -17.89
N ARG A 43 -19.00 -14.08 -19.18
CA ARG A 43 -18.01 -13.98 -20.27
C ARG A 43 -17.47 -12.55 -20.37
N LYS A 44 -16.16 -12.41 -20.67
CA LYS A 44 -15.45 -11.13 -20.86
C LYS A 44 -15.50 -10.14 -19.68
N VAL A 45 -16.18 -10.48 -18.59
CA VAL A 45 -16.22 -9.73 -17.34
C VAL A 45 -15.45 -10.53 -16.30
N LYS A 46 -14.59 -9.86 -15.54
CA LYS A 46 -13.84 -10.48 -14.45
C LYS A 46 -14.68 -10.47 -13.19
N LEU A 47 -14.97 -11.66 -12.63
CA LEU A 47 -15.59 -11.77 -11.32
C LEU A 47 -14.53 -11.48 -10.24
N TRP A 48 -14.85 -10.60 -9.30
CA TRP A 48 -14.02 -10.35 -8.12
C TRP A 48 -14.64 -11.11 -6.96
N LEU A 49 -13.87 -11.99 -6.34
CA LEU A 49 -14.26 -12.70 -5.12
C LEU A 49 -13.38 -12.21 -3.98
N ILE A 50 -14.01 -11.56 -3.01
CA ILE A 50 -13.32 -10.87 -1.93
C ILE A 50 -13.66 -11.56 -0.62
N ALA A 51 -12.65 -11.83 0.20
CA ALA A 51 -12.79 -12.37 1.55
C ALA A 51 -11.69 -11.79 2.44
N ARG A 52 -11.90 -11.78 3.76
CA ARG A 52 -10.85 -11.40 4.72
C ARG A 52 -9.99 -12.60 5.03
N ASN A 53 -8.66 -12.47 4.94
CA ASN A 53 -7.75 -13.61 5.09
C ASN A 53 -8.08 -14.71 4.06
N LEU A 54 -8.19 -14.31 2.80
CA LEU A 54 -8.71 -15.09 1.68
C LEU A 54 -8.14 -16.50 1.60
N THR A 55 -6.85 -16.67 1.90
CA THR A 55 -6.15 -17.97 1.83
C THR A 55 -6.87 -19.05 2.64
N PHE A 56 -7.42 -18.67 3.80
CA PHE A 56 -8.16 -19.56 4.68
C PHE A 56 -9.42 -20.08 3.98
N ASP A 57 -10.33 -19.18 3.61
CA ASP A 57 -11.60 -19.54 2.97
C ASP A 57 -11.38 -20.28 1.66
N PHE A 58 -10.44 -19.81 0.84
CA PHE A 58 -10.07 -20.43 -0.43
C PHE A 58 -9.62 -21.89 -0.24
N THR A 59 -8.91 -22.19 0.85
CA THR A 59 -8.50 -23.55 1.20
C THR A 59 -9.68 -24.38 1.69
N VAL A 60 -10.51 -23.84 2.58
CA VAL A 60 -11.70 -24.52 3.14
C VAL A 60 -12.70 -24.92 2.06
N VAL A 61 -12.93 -24.06 1.06
CA VAL A 61 -13.80 -24.35 -0.10
C VAL A 61 -13.08 -25.14 -1.20
N LYS A 62 -11.86 -25.62 -0.96
CA LYS A 62 -11.07 -26.44 -1.89
C LYS A 62 -10.85 -25.78 -3.26
N GLY A 63 -10.48 -24.49 -3.29
CA GLY A 63 -10.54 -23.69 -4.51
C GLY A 63 -9.73 -24.25 -5.69
N TRP A 64 -8.52 -24.74 -5.46
CA TRP A 64 -7.72 -25.35 -6.52
C TRP A 64 -8.37 -26.57 -7.16
N ARG A 65 -9.08 -27.40 -6.38
CA ARG A 65 -9.77 -28.60 -6.88
C ARG A 65 -10.85 -28.23 -7.90
N HIS A 66 -11.70 -27.26 -7.55
CA HIS A 66 -12.84 -26.87 -8.40
C HIS A 66 -12.40 -26.04 -9.60
N LEU A 67 -11.47 -25.11 -9.41
CA LEU A 67 -10.91 -24.30 -10.51
C LEU A 67 -10.23 -25.18 -11.56
N ARG A 68 -9.42 -26.17 -11.13
CA ARG A 68 -8.78 -27.11 -12.05
C ARG A 68 -9.82 -27.95 -12.80
N LYS A 69 -10.83 -28.48 -12.10
CA LYS A 69 -11.92 -29.25 -12.72
C LYS A 69 -12.71 -28.43 -13.74
N ALA A 70 -12.91 -27.14 -13.48
CA ALA A 70 -13.57 -26.20 -14.37
C ALA A 70 -12.67 -25.61 -15.48
N GLY A 71 -11.41 -26.07 -15.60
CA GLY A 71 -10.49 -25.68 -16.67
C GLY A 71 -9.84 -24.30 -16.52
N TYR A 72 -9.91 -23.69 -15.34
CA TYR A 72 -9.23 -22.42 -15.05
C TYR A 72 -7.72 -22.63 -14.93
N LYS A 73 -6.96 -21.73 -15.56
CA LYS A 73 -5.49 -21.68 -15.44
C LYS A 73 -5.07 -20.51 -14.57
N LEU A 74 -4.04 -20.72 -13.75
CA LEU A 74 -3.40 -19.67 -12.96
C LEU A 74 -2.72 -18.64 -13.88
N LYS A 75 -2.91 -17.36 -13.58
CA LYS A 75 -2.29 -16.23 -14.30
C LYS A 75 -1.43 -15.37 -13.41
N PHE A 76 -1.82 -15.21 -12.15
CA PHE A 76 -1.05 -14.47 -11.16
C PHE A 76 -1.34 -15.05 -9.79
N PHE A 77 -0.30 -15.15 -8.98
CA PHE A 77 -0.38 -15.59 -7.60
C PHE A 77 0.58 -14.75 -6.77
N HIS A 78 0.05 -14.07 -5.76
CA HIS A 78 0.83 -13.38 -4.76
C HIS A 78 0.21 -13.67 -3.39
N ASN A 79 1.05 -14.07 -2.45
CA ASN A 79 0.65 -14.36 -1.07
C ASN A 79 1.79 -13.94 -0.14
N GLN A 80 1.70 -12.75 0.44
CA GLN A 80 2.68 -12.24 1.38
C GLN A 80 2.03 -11.36 2.44
N GLY A 81 2.16 -11.75 3.72
CA GLY A 81 1.54 -11.04 4.83
C GLY A 81 0.03 -10.93 4.65
N THR A 82 -0.48 -9.70 4.67
CA THR A 82 -1.91 -9.39 4.49
C THR A 82 -2.30 -9.13 3.03
N CYS A 83 -1.40 -9.38 2.07
CA CYS A 83 -1.65 -9.18 0.65
C CYS A 83 -1.83 -10.53 -0.07
N ASN A 84 -3.06 -10.83 -0.51
CA ASN A 84 -3.35 -12.02 -1.30
C ASN A 84 -4.10 -11.67 -2.58
N ILE A 85 -3.57 -12.16 -3.71
CA ILE A 85 -4.16 -12.00 -5.04
C ILE A 85 -3.98 -13.30 -5.80
N ILE A 86 -5.10 -13.91 -6.19
CA ILE A 86 -5.12 -15.08 -7.07
C ILE A 86 -5.90 -14.71 -8.32
N SER A 87 -5.26 -14.71 -9.48
CA SER A 87 -5.93 -14.46 -10.77
C SER A 87 -5.94 -15.73 -11.58
N VAL A 88 -7.14 -16.18 -11.97
CA VAL A 88 -7.35 -17.37 -12.78
C VAL A 88 -8.23 -17.06 -13.99
N ARG A 89 -8.01 -17.79 -15.08
CA ARG A 89 -8.71 -17.53 -16.34
C ARG A 89 -8.88 -18.78 -17.20
N THR A 90 -10.03 -18.89 -17.87
CA THR A 90 -10.28 -19.78 -19.03
C THR A 90 -10.14 -19.00 -20.35
N LYS A 91 -10.56 -19.54 -21.49
CA LYS A 91 -10.54 -18.80 -22.77
C LYS A 91 -11.36 -17.50 -22.68
N ASP A 92 -12.56 -17.56 -22.09
CA ASP A 92 -13.59 -16.51 -22.11
C ASP A 92 -14.02 -15.97 -20.73
N LYS A 93 -13.64 -16.63 -19.63
CA LYS A 93 -14.00 -16.23 -18.25
C LYS A 93 -12.76 -15.95 -17.40
N ALA A 94 -12.87 -15.02 -16.45
CA ALA A 94 -11.81 -14.69 -15.50
C ALA A 94 -12.36 -14.47 -14.09
N ILE A 95 -11.64 -14.96 -13.09
CA ILE A 95 -11.93 -14.73 -11.67
C ILE A 95 -10.66 -14.18 -11.03
N VAL A 96 -10.80 -13.15 -10.21
CA VAL A 96 -9.75 -12.70 -9.30
C VAL A 96 -10.23 -12.85 -7.87
N PHE A 97 -9.43 -13.51 -7.05
CA PHE A 97 -9.62 -13.62 -5.63
C PHE A 97 -8.73 -12.59 -4.96
N LEU A 98 -9.31 -11.78 -4.08
CA LEU A 98 -8.63 -10.68 -3.41
C LEU A 98 -8.86 -10.75 -1.91
N ASP A 99 -7.82 -10.52 -1.12
CA ASP A 99 -7.98 -10.29 0.30
C ASP A 99 -8.54 -8.89 0.55
N SER A 100 -9.58 -8.75 1.38
CA SER A 100 -10.05 -7.41 1.79
C SER A 100 -8.96 -6.64 2.56
N MET A 101 -8.01 -7.35 3.20
CA MET A 101 -6.84 -6.74 3.84
C MET A 101 -5.85 -6.09 2.86
N ASN A 102 -6.00 -6.30 1.54
CA ASN A 102 -5.26 -5.54 0.54
C ASN A 102 -5.56 -4.02 0.61
N TRP A 103 -6.69 -3.64 1.22
CA TRP A 103 -7.10 -2.27 1.47
C TRP A 103 -7.30 -1.97 2.96
N PHE A 104 -7.90 -2.90 3.71
CA PHE A 104 -8.31 -2.69 5.11
C PHE A 104 -7.52 -3.59 6.07
N ILE A 105 -6.34 -3.11 6.50
CA ILE A 105 -5.48 -3.85 7.43
C ILE A 105 -5.99 -3.67 8.87
N GLU A 106 -7.08 -4.36 9.20
CA GLU A 106 -7.71 -4.38 10.53
C GLU A 106 -8.58 -5.64 10.72
N SER A 107 -8.98 -5.94 11.97
CA SER A 107 -9.91 -7.04 12.24
C SER A 107 -11.32 -6.72 11.73
N LEU A 108 -12.11 -7.77 11.43
CA LEU A 108 -13.49 -7.58 10.96
C LEU A 108 -14.38 -6.92 12.01
N GLU A 109 -14.10 -7.19 13.29
CA GLU A 109 -14.72 -6.52 14.44
C GLU A 109 -14.51 -5.00 14.39
N LYS A 110 -13.25 -4.55 14.28
CA LYS A 110 -12.92 -3.12 14.16
C LYS A 110 -13.54 -2.48 12.92
N THR A 111 -13.57 -3.20 11.79
CA THR A 111 -14.29 -2.73 10.60
C THR A 111 -15.77 -2.54 10.88
N GLY A 112 -16.41 -3.52 11.55
CA GLY A 112 -17.82 -3.49 11.90
C GLY A 112 -18.16 -2.31 12.82
N GLU A 113 -17.38 -2.11 13.88
CA GLU A 113 -17.50 -0.95 14.77
C GLU A 113 -17.39 0.36 13.98
N ARG A 114 -16.37 0.47 13.13
CA ARG A 114 -16.10 1.67 12.34
C ARG A 114 -17.22 2.03 11.36
N ILE A 115 -17.94 1.06 10.80
CA ILE A 115 -19.02 1.30 9.83
C ILE A 115 -20.42 1.21 10.44
N GLY A 116 -20.53 1.08 11.77
CA GLY A 116 -21.80 0.98 12.49
C GLY A 116 -22.53 -0.36 12.32
N ILE A 117 -21.83 -1.43 11.97
CA ILE A 117 -22.36 -2.80 11.86
C ILE A 117 -21.53 -3.71 12.77
N PRO A 118 -21.80 -3.74 14.09
CA PRO A 118 -20.99 -4.52 15.02
C PRO A 118 -20.96 -5.99 14.65
N LYS A 119 -19.76 -6.58 14.76
CA LYS A 119 -19.58 -8.02 14.62
C LYS A 119 -20.22 -8.71 15.82
N MET A 120 -21.05 -9.72 15.55
CA MET A 120 -21.68 -10.51 16.61
C MET A 120 -20.63 -11.30 17.42
N LYS A 121 -20.93 -11.62 18.68
CA LYS A 121 -20.15 -12.58 19.48
C LYS A 121 -20.74 -13.97 19.32
N ILE A 122 -19.89 -15.00 19.25
CA ILE A 122 -20.34 -16.39 19.16
C ILE A 122 -19.38 -17.32 19.91
N ASP A 123 -19.94 -18.30 20.59
CA ASP A 123 -19.20 -19.45 21.08
C ASP A 123 -19.32 -20.59 20.04
N PHE A 124 -18.21 -20.89 19.36
CA PHE A 124 -18.18 -21.90 18.31
C PHE A 124 -18.41 -23.33 18.81
N ALA A 125 -18.22 -23.58 20.12
CA ALA A 125 -18.39 -24.90 20.74
C ALA A 125 -19.87 -25.20 21.05
N THR A 126 -20.63 -24.19 21.47
CA THR A 126 -22.00 -24.35 21.97
C THR A 126 -23.09 -23.80 21.05
N CYS A 127 -22.75 -22.96 20.06
CA CYS A 127 -23.73 -22.36 19.16
C CYS A 127 -24.52 -23.38 18.32
N THR A 128 -25.80 -23.08 18.14
CA THR A 128 -26.68 -23.77 17.20
C THR A 128 -26.31 -23.45 15.74
N LYS A 129 -26.76 -24.29 14.80
CA LYS A 129 -26.59 -24.04 13.36
C LYS A 129 -27.23 -22.70 12.92
N SER A 130 -28.34 -22.32 13.55
CA SER A 130 -29.05 -21.07 13.25
C SER A 130 -28.24 -19.84 13.67
N GLU A 131 -27.75 -19.82 14.92
CA GLU A 131 -26.90 -18.74 15.43
C GLU A 131 -25.62 -18.59 14.61
N LEU A 132 -24.96 -19.70 14.29
CA LEU A 132 -23.77 -19.69 13.44
C LEU A 132 -24.04 -19.15 12.03
N SER A 133 -25.22 -19.45 11.47
CA SER A 133 -25.63 -18.94 10.16
C SER A 133 -25.85 -17.43 10.19
N ILE A 134 -26.55 -16.92 11.22
CA ILE A 134 -26.80 -15.48 11.40
C ILE A 134 -25.47 -14.73 11.58
N TYR A 135 -24.59 -15.24 12.45
CA TYR A 135 -23.24 -14.72 12.66
C TYR A 135 -22.43 -14.68 11.35
N CYS A 136 -22.40 -15.79 10.61
CA CYS A 136 -21.64 -15.87 9.36
C CYS A 136 -22.19 -14.91 8.29
N LYS A 137 -23.51 -14.71 8.23
CA LYS A 137 -24.12 -13.71 7.32
C LYS A 137 -23.77 -12.27 7.73
N ASN A 138 -23.72 -11.97 9.03
CA ASN A 138 -23.30 -10.68 9.57
C ASN A 138 -21.86 -10.36 9.15
N ASP A 139 -20.95 -11.32 9.21
CA ASP A 139 -19.56 -11.15 8.76
C ASP A 139 -19.46 -10.74 7.28
N VAL A 140 -20.23 -11.41 6.42
CA VAL A 140 -20.29 -11.10 4.98
C VAL A 140 -20.93 -9.73 4.74
N LEU A 141 -21.93 -9.34 5.54
CA LEU A 141 -22.56 -8.03 5.47
C LEU A 141 -21.58 -6.90 5.80
N ILE A 142 -20.77 -7.06 6.85
CA ILE A 142 -19.74 -6.09 7.24
C ILE A 142 -18.76 -5.86 6.08
N GLU A 143 -18.27 -6.94 5.45
CA GLU A 143 -17.37 -6.84 4.29
C GLU A 143 -18.04 -6.15 3.09
N LEU A 144 -19.27 -6.54 2.77
CA LEU A 144 -20.00 -5.98 1.64
C LEU A 144 -20.20 -4.47 1.79
N GLU A 145 -20.67 -4.02 2.97
CA GLU A 145 -20.92 -2.60 3.22
C GLU A 145 -19.62 -1.79 3.31
N ASN A 146 -18.56 -2.34 3.90
CA ASN A 146 -17.24 -1.71 3.90
C ASN A 146 -16.70 -1.53 2.48
N PHE A 147 -16.85 -2.53 1.60
CA PHE A 147 -16.40 -2.42 0.22
C PHE A 147 -17.24 -1.44 -0.61
N LYS A 148 -18.56 -1.40 -0.37
CA LYS A 148 -19.46 -0.38 -0.96
C LYS A 148 -19.08 1.04 -0.52
N LEU A 149 -18.76 1.25 0.75
CA LEU A 149 -18.23 2.52 1.27
C LEU A 149 -16.95 2.92 0.54
N PHE A 150 -16.01 2.00 0.39
CA PHE A 150 -14.76 2.28 -0.33
C PHE A 150 -14.99 2.62 -1.80
N ILE A 151 -15.88 1.91 -2.50
CA ILE A 151 -16.24 2.24 -3.88
C ILE A 151 -16.88 3.62 -3.98
N ARG A 152 -17.81 3.95 -3.07
CA ARG A 152 -18.44 5.27 -3.00
C ARG A 152 -17.41 6.37 -2.76
N PHE A 153 -16.45 6.15 -1.88
CA PHE A 153 -15.33 7.06 -1.66
C PHE A 153 -14.54 7.29 -2.95
N LEU A 154 -14.17 6.21 -3.65
CA LEU A 154 -13.35 6.31 -4.87
C LEU A 154 -14.08 7.03 -6.01
N GLU A 155 -15.33 6.68 -6.26
CA GLU A 155 -16.11 7.21 -7.38
C GLU A 155 -16.68 8.60 -7.08
N GLY A 156 -17.25 8.79 -5.89
CA GLY A 156 -17.87 10.05 -5.47
C GLY A 156 -16.88 11.20 -5.38
N ASN A 157 -15.63 10.92 -5.01
CA ASN A 157 -14.57 11.92 -4.89
C ASN A 157 -13.61 11.95 -6.09
N LYS A 158 -13.93 11.22 -7.17
CA LYS A 158 -13.09 11.10 -8.38
C LYS A 158 -11.63 10.83 -8.02
N VAL A 159 -11.40 9.86 -7.14
CA VAL A 159 -10.09 9.51 -6.61
C VAL A 159 -9.35 8.62 -7.61
N ALA A 160 -9.89 7.45 -7.90
CA ALA A 160 -9.29 6.48 -8.80
C ALA A 160 -10.31 5.42 -9.21
N ARG A 161 -9.96 4.63 -10.23
CA ARG A 161 -10.58 3.31 -10.40
C ARG A 161 -10.17 2.38 -9.26
N LEU A 162 -11.04 1.43 -8.93
CA LEU A 162 -10.72 0.36 -7.98
C LEU A 162 -9.60 -0.55 -8.53
N CYS A 163 -8.48 -0.62 -7.81
CA CYS A 163 -7.34 -1.51 -8.09
C CYS A 163 -7.18 -2.54 -6.96
N TYR A 164 -6.39 -3.61 -7.18
CA TYR A 164 -6.29 -4.78 -6.30
C TYR A 164 -5.68 -4.56 -4.92
N THR A 165 -4.97 -3.44 -4.72
CA THR A 165 -4.31 -3.09 -3.45
C THR A 165 -4.40 -1.59 -3.22
N ARG A 166 -4.31 -1.15 -1.96
CA ARG A 166 -4.22 0.27 -1.60
C ARG A 166 -3.14 1.01 -2.39
N GLY A 167 -1.94 0.41 -2.54
CA GLY A 167 -0.82 1.03 -3.25
C GLY A 167 -1.10 1.20 -4.73
N SER A 168 -1.70 0.20 -5.38
CA SER A 168 -2.13 0.31 -6.78
C SER A 168 -3.29 1.29 -6.98
N THR A 169 -4.14 1.48 -5.96
CA THR A 169 -5.22 2.48 -5.99
C THR A 169 -4.65 3.90 -5.83
N ALA A 170 -3.72 4.11 -4.89
CA ALA A 170 -3.01 5.39 -4.71
C ALA A 170 -2.23 5.78 -5.98
N MET A 171 -1.51 4.84 -6.60
CA MET A 171 -0.85 5.07 -7.88
C MET A 171 -1.84 5.40 -9.00
N ALA A 172 -2.99 4.72 -9.06
CA ALA A 172 -4.02 5.04 -10.04
C ALA A 172 -4.62 6.44 -9.80
N ALA A 173 -4.77 6.88 -8.56
CA ALA A 173 -5.20 8.23 -8.22
C ALA A 173 -4.17 9.27 -8.67
N PHE A 174 -2.89 9.00 -8.43
CA PHE A 174 -1.80 9.86 -8.87
C PHE A 174 -1.80 10.02 -10.40
N LEU A 175 -1.87 8.92 -11.14
CA LEU A 175 -1.88 8.94 -12.60
C LEU A 175 -3.14 9.58 -13.20
N LEU A 176 -4.28 9.52 -12.52
CA LEU A 176 -5.54 10.07 -13.03
C LEU A 176 -5.56 11.60 -13.08
N SER A 177 -5.00 12.27 -12.07
CA SER A 177 -5.17 13.73 -11.93
C SER A 177 -3.94 14.49 -11.44
N HIS A 178 -2.85 13.80 -11.13
CA HIS A 178 -1.67 14.42 -10.50
C HIS A 178 -0.36 14.15 -11.24
N TYR A 179 -0.38 13.33 -12.29
CA TYR A 179 0.76 13.13 -13.18
C TYR A 179 0.91 14.31 -14.15
N THR A 180 1.40 15.43 -13.64
CA THR A 180 1.56 16.69 -14.39
C THR A 180 2.91 16.79 -15.10
N THR A 181 3.91 16.04 -14.64
CA THR A 181 5.27 16.02 -15.19
C THR A 181 5.61 14.62 -15.64
N LYS A 182 6.20 14.49 -16.84
CA LYS A 182 6.63 13.19 -17.35
C LYS A 182 7.80 12.65 -16.51
N ILE A 183 7.59 11.49 -15.91
CA ILE A 183 8.63 10.75 -15.16
C ILE A 183 9.28 9.75 -16.13
N TYR A 184 10.57 9.93 -16.37
CA TYR A 184 11.36 9.09 -17.27
C TYR A 184 11.98 7.92 -16.50
N ILE A 185 11.93 6.75 -17.12
CA ILE A 185 12.54 5.52 -16.60
C ILE A 185 13.78 5.23 -17.46
N HIS A 186 14.92 4.97 -16.81
CA HIS A 186 16.15 4.52 -17.48
C HIS A 186 16.51 3.10 -17.03
N ASN A 187 17.43 2.47 -17.77
CA ASN A 187 17.92 1.13 -17.51
C ASN A 187 19.45 1.08 -17.29
N ASN A 188 20.09 2.22 -17.02
CA ASN A 188 21.51 2.27 -16.66
C ASN A 188 21.75 1.51 -15.34
N LYS A 189 22.42 0.35 -15.43
CA LYS A 189 22.63 -0.55 -14.30
C LYS A 189 23.41 0.10 -13.16
N GLN A 190 24.51 0.80 -13.46
CA GLN A 190 25.36 1.39 -12.41
C GLN A 190 24.61 2.47 -11.63
N ALA A 191 23.80 3.28 -12.32
CA ALA A 191 22.94 4.26 -11.67
C ALA A 191 21.92 3.59 -10.74
N ILE A 192 21.24 2.55 -11.23
CA ILE A 192 20.26 1.77 -10.45
C ILE A 192 20.90 1.13 -9.22
N ASP A 193 22.13 0.63 -9.33
CA ASP A 193 22.87 0.05 -8.20
C ASP A 193 23.10 1.11 -7.12
N LEU A 194 23.54 2.33 -7.50
CA LEU A 194 23.70 3.47 -6.57
C LEU A 194 22.36 3.91 -5.96
N GLU A 195 21.29 4.02 -6.76
CA GLU A 195 19.95 4.36 -6.29
C GLU A 195 19.48 3.37 -5.21
N ARG A 196 19.64 2.07 -5.46
CA ARG A 196 19.26 1.01 -4.52
C ARG A 196 20.11 0.99 -3.26
N GLU A 197 21.41 1.23 -3.38
CA GLU A 197 22.31 1.37 -2.23
C GLU A 197 21.94 2.59 -1.37
N SER A 198 21.51 3.68 -2.01
CA SER A 198 21.06 4.89 -1.33
C SER A 198 19.70 4.76 -0.64
N TYR A 199 18.93 3.71 -0.91
CA TYR A 199 17.59 3.52 -0.37
C TYR A 199 17.61 2.91 1.05
N LYS A 200 17.34 3.75 2.05
CA LYS A 200 17.26 3.37 3.48
C LYS A 200 15.86 3.64 4.05
N GLY A 201 15.53 2.95 5.14
CA GLY A 201 14.29 3.16 5.90
C GLY A 201 14.41 4.31 6.89
N GLY A 202 13.39 4.47 7.74
CA GLY A 202 13.43 5.41 8.86
C GLY A 202 14.50 5.04 9.90
N ARG A 203 14.99 6.05 10.64
CA ARG A 203 15.92 5.84 11.76
C ARG A 203 15.18 5.22 12.93
N VAL A 204 15.64 4.05 13.36
CA VAL A 204 15.15 3.36 14.56
C VAL A 204 16.39 2.88 15.31
N GLU A 205 16.70 3.55 16.41
CA GLU A 205 17.84 3.25 17.26
C GLU A 205 17.48 3.44 18.73
N CYS A 206 18.19 2.75 19.61
CA CYS A 206 18.08 2.93 21.05
C CYS A 206 19.00 4.10 21.45
N PHE A 207 18.40 5.21 21.87
CA PHE A 207 19.15 6.39 22.34
C PHE A 207 19.44 6.38 23.84
N TYR A 208 18.74 5.53 24.60
CA TYR A 208 18.87 5.41 26.05
C TYR A 208 18.54 3.98 26.50
N LEU A 209 19.36 3.43 27.41
CA LEU A 209 19.15 2.12 28.06
C LEU A 209 19.00 2.33 29.57
N GLY A 210 17.85 1.96 30.12
CA GLY A 210 17.54 2.09 31.54
C GLY A 210 16.08 2.47 31.78
N ASP A 211 15.73 2.66 33.04
CA ASP A 211 14.39 3.07 33.45
C ASP A 211 14.26 4.59 33.54
N LEU A 212 13.15 5.09 32.99
CA LEU A 212 12.81 6.51 32.91
C LEU A 212 11.69 6.83 33.93
N ASN A 213 12.00 6.69 35.23
CA ASN A 213 10.98 6.74 36.30
C ASN A 213 10.89 8.08 37.07
N ASN A 214 11.88 8.98 36.91
CA ASN A 214 12.06 10.12 37.81
C ASN A 214 11.86 11.50 37.15
N GLU A 215 11.48 11.54 35.87
CA GLU A 215 11.29 12.80 35.12
C GLU A 215 10.05 12.75 34.22
N ASN A 216 9.69 13.90 33.65
CA ASN A 216 8.63 13.99 32.66
C ASN A 216 9.18 13.77 31.25
N TYR A 217 8.55 12.86 30.51
CA TYR A 217 8.93 12.56 29.14
C TYR A 217 7.79 12.91 28.18
N TYR A 218 8.17 13.43 27.02
CA TYR A 218 7.22 13.84 25.99
C TYR A 218 7.44 13.00 24.74
N MET A 219 6.34 12.48 24.17
CA MET A 219 6.35 11.80 22.88
C MET A 219 5.84 12.75 21.80
N LEU A 220 6.69 13.07 20.83
CA LEU A 220 6.37 13.96 19.71
C LEU A 220 6.30 13.15 18.41
N ASP A 221 5.29 13.43 17.59
CA ASP A 221 5.12 12.79 16.27
C ASP A 221 4.86 13.86 15.20
N VAL A 222 5.39 13.63 13.99
CA VAL A 222 5.20 14.52 12.85
C VAL A 222 3.95 14.12 12.09
N ASN A 223 2.97 15.01 12.08
CA ASN A 223 1.73 14.84 11.32
C ASN A 223 2.01 14.55 9.83
N SER A 224 1.76 13.30 9.42
CA SER A 224 1.88 12.86 8.02
C SER A 224 3.27 13.16 7.43
N LEU A 225 4.34 12.74 8.11
CA LEU A 225 5.74 13.00 7.74
C LEU A 225 6.02 12.82 6.25
N TYR A 226 5.73 11.64 5.67
CA TYR A 226 6.03 11.40 4.25
C TYR A 226 5.24 12.30 3.30
N PRO A 227 3.90 12.46 3.42
CA PRO A 227 3.17 13.47 2.66
C PRO A 227 3.72 14.89 2.81
N PHE A 228 4.12 15.30 4.01
CA PHE A 228 4.74 16.61 4.22
C PHE A 228 6.04 16.77 3.41
N VAL A 229 6.91 15.76 3.42
CA VAL A 229 8.13 15.76 2.61
C VAL A 229 7.79 15.75 1.11
N MET A 230 6.85 14.91 0.67
CA MET A 230 6.35 14.83 -0.72
C MET A 230 5.83 16.17 -1.24
N ARG A 231 5.08 16.89 -0.42
CA ARG A 231 4.48 18.16 -0.81
C ARG A 231 5.49 19.28 -1.00
N ASN A 232 6.53 19.31 -0.18
CA ASN A 232 7.39 20.47 0.00
C ASN A 232 8.79 20.32 -0.62
N ASN A 233 9.03 19.26 -1.40
CA ASN A 233 10.33 18.99 -2.02
C ASN A 233 10.22 18.61 -3.49
N ASP A 234 11.36 18.73 -4.19
CA ASP A 234 11.52 18.26 -5.56
C ASP A 234 12.05 16.83 -5.60
N TYR A 235 11.66 16.08 -6.63
CA TYR A 235 11.98 14.67 -6.79
C TYR A 235 12.60 14.41 -8.16
N PRO A 236 13.51 13.42 -8.29
CA PRO A 236 14.11 13.08 -9.57
C PRO A 236 13.05 12.60 -10.56
N VAL A 237 13.00 13.23 -11.74
CA VAL A 237 12.06 12.90 -12.82
C VAL A 237 12.74 12.35 -14.06
N LYS A 238 14.04 12.61 -14.24
CA LYS A 238 14.77 12.16 -15.44
C LYS A 238 16.25 12.01 -15.17
N TYR A 239 16.78 10.83 -15.48
CA TYR A 239 18.23 10.59 -15.51
C TYR A 239 18.89 11.47 -16.57
N LEU A 240 19.98 12.15 -16.18
CA LEU A 240 20.80 12.94 -17.10
C LEU A 240 22.11 12.22 -17.41
N LYS A 241 22.89 11.89 -16.38
CA LYS A 241 24.21 11.28 -16.54
C LYS A 241 24.74 10.70 -15.24
N ILE A 242 25.68 9.78 -15.39
CA ILE A 242 26.60 9.31 -14.36
C ILE A 242 27.99 9.94 -14.60
N ILE A 243 28.69 10.29 -13.52
CA ILE A 243 30.02 10.90 -13.56
C ILE A 243 30.89 10.18 -12.54
N HIS A 244 32.10 9.81 -12.94
CA HIS A 244 33.11 9.20 -12.07
C HIS A 244 34.19 10.23 -11.72
N ASN A 245 34.79 10.07 -10.53
CA ASN A 245 35.86 10.92 -10.00
C ASN A 245 35.52 12.43 -10.08
N VAL A 246 34.28 12.77 -9.72
CA VAL A 246 33.77 14.15 -9.85
C VAL A 246 34.37 15.04 -8.75
N GLY A 247 34.74 16.27 -9.11
CA GLY A 247 35.13 17.29 -8.14
C GLY A 247 34.01 17.61 -7.15
N ARG A 248 34.36 17.89 -5.90
CA ARG A 248 33.41 18.24 -4.83
C ARG A 248 32.58 19.46 -5.21
N GLU A 249 33.23 20.44 -5.81
CA GLU A 249 32.66 21.72 -6.25
C GLU A 249 31.65 21.49 -7.37
N THR A 250 31.94 20.57 -8.29
CA THR A 250 31.05 20.21 -9.40
C THR A 250 29.76 19.56 -8.90
N LEU A 251 29.85 18.64 -7.94
CA LEU A 251 28.66 18.04 -7.33
C LEU A 251 27.87 19.08 -6.51
N ALA A 252 28.56 19.88 -5.69
CA ALA A 252 27.93 20.95 -4.92
C ALA A 252 27.18 21.97 -5.80
N ALA A 253 27.77 22.36 -6.94
CA ALA A 253 27.13 23.22 -7.91
C ALA A 253 25.90 22.56 -8.56
N SER A 254 25.96 21.26 -8.83
CA SER A 254 24.84 20.50 -9.41
C SER A 254 23.65 20.43 -8.45
N LEU A 255 23.88 20.20 -7.15
CA LEU A 255 22.85 20.09 -6.11
C LEU A 255 22.01 21.36 -5.91
N LYS A 256 22.47 22.52 -6.42
CA LYS A 256 21.68 23.76 -6.40
C LYS A 256 20.42 23.69 -7.27
N ARG A 257 20.45 22.90 -8.36
CA ARG A 257 19.38 22.88 -9.38
C ARG A 257 18.94 21.48 -9.81
N LYS A 258 19.63 20.44 -9.36
CA LYS A 258 19.43 19.05 -9.80
C LYS A 258 19.36 18.12 -8.59
N ALA A 259 18.67 17.01 -8.77
CA ALA A 259 18.74 15.91 -7.81
C ALA A 259 19.98 15.06 -8.10
N ALA A 260 20.52 14.42 -7.06
CA ALA A 260 21.68 13.55 -7.21
C ALA A 260 21.64 12.37 -6.24
N VAL A 261 22.31 11.28 -6.65
CA VAL A 261 22.74 10.19 -5.77
C VAL A 261 24.23 10.04 -5.95
N ALA A 262 25.00 9.99 -4.87
CA ALA A 262 26.46 9.92 -4.97
C ALA A 262 27.06 9.03 -3.88
N LYS A 263 28.11 8.30 -4.26
CA LYS A 263 29.00 7.60 -3.35
C LYS A 263 30.11 8.57 -2.93
N VAL A 264 30.15 8.88 -1.65
CA VAL A 264 31.01 9.92 -1.06
C VAL A 264 31.75 9.40 0.15
N LEU A 265 32.98 9.88 0.33
CA LEU A 265 33.72 9.71 1.57
C LEU A 265 33.25 10.81 2.52
N ILE A 266 32.63 10.40 3.62
CA ILE A 266 32.16 11.26 4.69
C ILE A 266 33.16 11.24 5.83
N GLU A 267 33.35 12.39 6.46
CA GLU A 267 33.96 12.51 7.79
C GLU A 267 33.08 13.42 8.65
N THR A 268 32.57 12.88 9.76
CA THR A 268 31.67 13.58 10.68
C THR A 268 31.81 13.01 12.09
N ASP A 269 31.57 13.82 13.11
CA ASP A 269 31.42 13.44 14.51
C ASP A 269 29.94 13.16 14.89
N LEU A 270 29.00 13.33 13.95
CA LEU A 270 27.57 13.19 14.19
C LEU A 270 26.99 11.90 13.58
N PRO A 271 26.17 11.13 14.32
CA PRO A 271 25.54 9.90 13.83
C PRO A 271 24.31 10.21 12.97
N ILE A 272 24.52 10.74 11.77
CA ILE A 272 23.44 11.27 10.91
C ILE A 272 23.30 10.52 9.58
N TYR A 273 24.38 9.95 9.03
CA TYR A 273 24.32 9.25 7.75
C TYR A 273 24.04 7.76 7.93
N ALA A 274 22.92 7.31 7.37
CA ALA A 274 22.55 5.90 7.39
C ALA A 274 23.43 5.09 6.42
N VAL A 275 24.08 4.04 6.95
CA VAL A 275 24.86 3.07 6.18
C VAL A 275 24.34 1.66 6.48
N ARG A 276 24.25 0.81 5.45
CA ARG A 276 23.83 -0.59 5.61
C ARG A 276 25.07 -1.52 5.66
N ARG A 277 25.32 -2.12 6.83
CA ARG A 277 26.35 -3.16 7.03
C ARG A 277 25.75 -4.34 7.81
N GLY A 278 25.01 -5.20 7.12
CA GLY A 278 24.14 -6.21 7.73
C GLY A 278 22.87 -5.61 8.34
N ARG A 279 23.01 -4.55 9.16
CA ARG A 279 21.93 -3.70 9.69
C ARG A 279 22.10 -2.24 9.25
N CYS A 280 21.04 -1.44 9.39
CA CYS A 280 21.14 0.01 9.26
C CYS A 280 21.85 0.57 10.50
N MET A 281 22.87 1.40 10.30
CA MET A 281 23.64 2.04 11.38
C MET A 281 24.03 3.46 10.99
N PHE A 282 24.37 4.28 11.98
CA PHE A 282 24.70 5.69 11.83
C PHE A 282 26.12 5.97 12.37
N PRO A 283 27.17 5.57 11.64
CA PRO A 283 28.55 5.69 12.13
C PRO A 283 29.01 7.16 12.22
N VAL A 284 30.03 7.37 13.07
CA VAL A 284 30.85 8.58 13.14
C VAL A 284 32.27 8.26 12.69
N GLY A 285 33.10 9.29 12.47
CA GLY A 285 34.44 9.19 11.90
C GLY A 285 34.41 9.24 10.37
N ARG A 286 35.35 8.55 9.73
CA ARG A 286 35.56 8.59 8.27
C ARG A 286 35.09 7.30 7.60
N PHE A 287 34.15 7.38 6.67
CA PHE A 287 33.57 6.21 6.01
C PHE A 287 32.95 6.54 4.64
N TRP A 288 32.85 5.53 3.78
CA TRP A 288 32.10 5.63 2.52
C TRP A 288 30.60 5.46 2.77
N ALA A 289 29.80 6.31 2.12
CA ALA A 289 28.34 6.21 2.10
C ALA A 289 27.79 6.59 0.73
N THR A 290 26.66 5.98 0.35
CA THR A 290 25.90 6.36 -0.85
C THR A 290 24.69 7.16 -0.43
N LEU A 291 24.67 8.45 -0.76
CA LEU A 291 23.73 9.45 -0.24
C LEU A 291 22.87 10.04 -1.38
N CYS A 292 21.63 10.42 -1.07
CA CYS A 292 20.74 11.12 -1.99
C CYS A 292 20.69 12.63 -1.69
N THR A 293 19.99 13.40 -2.53
CA THR A 293 19.99 14.88 -2.54
C THR A 293 19.94 15.54 -1.15
N PRO A 294 19.01 15.20 -0.22
CA PRO A 294 18.93 15.88 1.07
C PRO A 294 20.15 15.59 1.97
N GLU A 295 20.58 14.34 2.03
CA GLU A 295 21.75 13.90 2.80
C GLU A 295 23.03 14.56 2.25
N LEU A 296 23.16 14.63 0.92
CA LEU A 296 24.28 15.30 0.25
C LEU A 296 24.30 16.81 0.54
N LYS A 297 23.17 17.50 0.43
CA LYS A 297 23.06 18.93 0.77
C LYS A 297 23.50 19.18 2.21
N TYR A 298 23.03 18.36 3.15
CA TYR A 298 23.45 18.44 4.55
C TYR A 298 24.97 18.22 4.70
N ALA A 299 25.53 17.21 4.03
CA ALA A 299 26.97 16.91 4.07
C ALA A 299 27.85 18.02 3.51
N PHE A 300 27.45 18.68 2.42
CA PHE A 300 28.19 19.82 1.89
C PHE A 300 28.08 21.05 2.80
N ALA A 301 26.90 21.33 3.36
CA ALA A 301 26.70 22.46 4.27
C ALA A 301 27.58 22.38 5.53
N HIS A 302 27.89 21.16 5.99
CA HIS A 302 28.73 20.93 7.17
C HIS A 302 30.18 20.51 6.82
N ASN A 303 30.59 20.61 5.54
CA ASN A 303 31.92 20.21 5.07
C ASN A 303 32.31 18.76 5.41
N HIS A 304 31.33 17.86 5.49
CA HIS A 304 31.53 16.44 5.79
C HIS A 304 32.02 15.64 4.58
N VAL A 305 31.74 16.09 3.35
CA VAL A 305 32.20 15.41 2.13
C VAL A 305 33.69 15.65 1.90
N LYS A 306 34.49 14.59 1.96
CA LYS A 306 35.95 14.64 1.73
C LYS A 306 36.34 14.22 0.33
N GLN A 307 35.59 13.30 -0.27
CA GLN A 307 35.81 12.82 -1.63
C GLN A 307 34.47 12.41 -2.25
N VAL A 308 34.36 12.55 -3.58
CA VAL A 308 33.25 11.99 -4.35
C VAL A 308 33.82 10.96 -5.31
N ASP A 309 33.31 9.73 -5.26
CA ASP A 309 33.73 8.64 -6.16
C ASP A 309 32.87 8.65 -7.43
N THR A 310 31.58 8.41 -7.29
CA THR A 310 30.65 8.33 -8.41
C THR A 310 29.38 9.09 -8.06
N CYS A 311 28.84 9.86 -9.00
CA CYS A 311 27.55 10.52 -8.85
C CYS A 311 26.63 10.32 -10.06
N VAL A 312 25.33 10.26 -9.79
CA VAL A 312 24.28 10.25 -10.80
C VAL A 312 23.46 11.53 -10.63
N ILE A 313 23.22 12.23 -11.73
CA ILE A 313 22.52 13.51 -11.75
C ILE A 313 21.17 13.35 -12.48
N TYR A 314 20.14 14.00 -11.93
CA TYR A 314 18.78 13.95 -12.44
C TYR A 314 18.19 15.36 -12.61
N GLU A 315 17.31 15.54 -13.59
CA GLU A 315 16.30 16.59 -13.50
C GLU A 315 15.37 16.30 -12.33
N GLN A 316 14.88 17.35 -11.67
CA GLN A 316 13.97 17.23 -10.54
C GLN A 316 12.80 18.19 -10.70
N GLU A 317 11.66 17.85 -10.12
CA GLU A 317 10.45 18.67 -10.16
C GLU A 317 9.55 18.41 -8.94
N SER A 318 8.66 19.33 -8.61
CA SER A 318 7.63 19.16 -7.59
C SER A 318 6.46 18.32 -8.13
N ILE A 319 6.60 17.00 -8.07
CA ILE A 319 5.64 16.08 -8.70
C ILE A 319 4.49 15.61 -7.80
N PHE A 320 4.58 15.77 -6.47
CA PHE A 320 3.58 15.24 -5.53
C PHE A 320 2.71 16.29 -4.87
N LYS A 321 3.01 17.58 -5.05
CA LYS A 321 2.33 18.67 -4.33
C LYS A 321 0.81 18.63 -4.50
N SER A 322 0.33 18.58 -5.75
CA SER A 322 -1.11 18.56 -6.05
C SER A 322 -1.83 17.32 -5.48
N TYR A 323 -1.13 16.17 -5.45
CA TYR A 323 -1.65 14.92 -4.89
C TYR A 323 -1.86 15.06 -3.39
N VAL A 324 -0.83 15.49 -2.67
CA VAL A 324 -0.89 15.65 -1.21
C VAL A 324 -1.91 16.73 -0.82
N ASP A 325 -1.94 17.86 -1.53
CA ASP A 325 -2.90 18.93 -1.28
C ASP A 325 -4.35 18.44 -1.42
N LYS A 326 -4.67 17.64 -2.44
CA LYS A 326 -6.01 17.06 -2.64
C LYS A 326 -6.42 16.16 -1.48
N PHE A 327 -5.61 15.17 -1.12
CA PHE A 327 -5.98 14.22 -0.07
C PHE A 327 -5.98 14.84 1.32
N TYR A 328 -5.12 15.84 1.56
CA TYR A 328 -5.17 16.61 2.79
C TYR A 328 -6.48 17.40 2.90
N ALA A 329 -6.88 18.11 1.83
CA ALA A 329 -8.15 18.84 1.79
C ALA A 329 -9.35 17.91 2.02
N LEU A 330 -9.45 16.82 1.25
CA LEU A 330 -10.52 15.81 1.42
C LEU A 330 -10.57 15.28 2.86
N ARG A 331 -9.40 14.99 3.45
CA ARG A 331 -9.32 14.52 4.84
C ARG A 331 -9.86 15.55 5.83
N MET A 332 -9.57 16.83 5.63
CA MET A 332 -10.08 17.90 6.50
C MET A 332 -11.59 18.12 6.32
N ASP A 333 -12.09 18.02 5.10
CA ASP A 333 -13.52 18.12 4.81
C ASP A 333 -14.30 17.00 5.50
N PHE A 334 -13.84 15.75 5.37
CA PHE A 334 -14.48 14.62 6.04
C PHE A 334 -14.36 14.67 7.56
N LYS A 335 -13.23 15.17 8.08
CA LYS A 335 -13.06 15.37 9.52
C LYS A 335 -14.06 16.40 10.05
N SER A 336 -14.23 17.52 9.36
CA SER A 336 -15.19 18.56 9.73
C SER A 336 -16.64 18.07 9.63
N ALA A 337 -16.92 17.17 8.70
CA ALA A 337 -18.23 16.54 8.53
C ALA A 337 -18.49 15.35 9.46
N GLY A 338 -17.52 14.93 10.28
CA GLY A 338 -17.66 13.77 11.17
C GLY A 338 -17.73 12.41 10.46
N VAL A 339 -17.13 12.28 9.27
CA VAL A 339 -17.11 11.05 8.46
C VAL A 339 -15.77 10.33 8.63
N ASP A 340 -15.57 9.71 9.80
CA ASP A 340 -14.29 9.13 10.21
C ASP A 340 -13.79 8.02 9.27
N GLU A 341 -14.69 7.27 8.63
CA GLU A 341 -14.31 6.20 7.72
C GLU A 341 -13.57 6.75 6.48
N TYR A 342 -14.01 7.91 5.98
CA TYR A 342 -13.37 8.56 4.84
C TYR A 342 -12.11 9.32 5.24
N VAL A 343 -12.00 9.78 6.48
CA VAL A 343 -10.74 10.30 7.04
C VAL A 343 -9.65 9.23 6.99
N GLU A 344 -9.97 8.01 7.42
CA GLU A 344 -9.02 6.89 7.36
C GLU A 344 -8.66 6.50 5.93
N LEU A 345 -9.62 6.47 5.00
CA LEU A 345 -9.33 6.20 3.59
C LEU A 345 -8.39 7.26 2.99
N CYS A 346 -8.58 8.54 3.31
CA CYS A 346 -7.69 9.61 2.86
C CYS A 346 -6.27 9.46 3.41
N LYS A 347 -6.07 8.90 4.61
CA LYS A 347 -4.73 8.62 5.15
C LYS A 347 -4.00 7.49 4.43
N LYS A 348 -4.73 6.59 3.77
CA LYS A 348 -4.16 5.41 3.08
C LYS A 348 -3.95 5.63 1.58
N MET A 349 -4.53 6.70 1.03
CA MET A 349 -4.22 7.22 -0.31
C MET A 349 -3.02 8.15 -0.20
#